data_AF-A0A8J8DWC1-F1
#
_entry.id   AF-A0A8J8DWC1-F1
#
_cell.length_a   1.000
_cell.length_b   1.000
_cell.length_c   1.000
_cell.angle_alpha   90.00
_cell.angle_beta   90.00
_cell.angle_gamma   90.00
#
_symmetry.space_group_name_H-M   'P 1'
#
loop_
_entity.id
_entity.type
_entity.pdbx_description
1 polymer ?
#
loop_
_entity_poly.entity_id
_entity_poly.type
_entity_poly.pdbx_seq_one_letter_code
_entity_poly.pdbx_strand_id
1 'polypeptide(L)'
;MEFKDELIRSLEGEELWTVITFKTPHGPGKTLEKLVEALEDAGWRITFKANWWTADIPYGLVRIDAKKDGKEKIVLGKWILGGKCKLIRIENMDLIKGRDEFFRMVDSITSTLIHDPVIRTMREQY
;
A
#
# COMPACT_ATOMS: atom_id res chain seq x y z
N MET A 1 8.11 8.41 9.50
CA MET A 1 7.82 7.01 9.88
C MET A 1 9.14 6.34 10.25
N GLU A 2 9.16 5.51 11.29
CA GLU A 2 10.42 4.91 11.80
C GLU A 2 11.08 3.91 10.84
N PHE A 3 10.33 3.31 9.92
CA PHE A 3 10.82 2.30 8.97
C PHE A 3 10.96 2.83 7.53
N LYS A 4 11.13 4.14 7.38
CA LYS A 4 11.22 4.80 6.07
C LYS A 4 12.41 4.26 5.28
N ASP A 5 13.55 4.05 5.92
CA ASP A 5 14.78 3.62 5.24
C ASP A 5 14.70 2.17 4.76
N GLU A 6 14.02 1.28 5.49
CA GLU A 6 13.72 -0.09 5.05
C GLU A 6 12.77 -0.10 3.84
N LEU A 7 11.72 0.74 3.86
CA LEU A 7 10.82 0.90 2.73
C LEU A 7 11.58 1.38 1.49
N ILE A 8 12.38 2.43 1.61
CA ILE A 8 13.13 2.98 0.47
C ILE A 8 14.06 1.93 -0.12
N ARG A 9 14.82 1.21 0.72
CA ARG A 9 15.70 0.12 0.28
C ARG A 9 14.94 -0.98 -0.49
N SER A 10 13.73 -1.34 -0.04
CA SER A 10 12.93 -2.35 -0.76
C SER A 10 12.45 -1.87 -2.14
N LEU A 11 12.23 -0.57 -2.33
CA LEU A 11 11.76 -0.01 -3.60
C LEU A 11 12.85 0.01 -4.68
N GLU A 12 14.12 -0.14 -4.31
CA GLU A 12 15.23 -0.24 -5.27
C GLU A 12 15.25 -1.56 -6.04
N GLY A 13 14.55 -2.60 -5.55
CA GLY A 13 14.41 -3.90 -6.23
C GLY A 13 13.76 -3.81 -7.62
N GLU A 14 13.82 -4.88 -8.39
CA GLU A 14 13.29 -4.91 -9.76
C GLU A 14 11.78 -5.19 -9.83
N GLU A 15 11.20 -5.75 -8.77
CA GLU A 15 9.81 -6.21 -8.78
C GLU A 15 8.82 -5.03 -8.74
N LEU A 16 7.74 -5.09 -9.53
CA LEU A 16 6.78 -3.98 -9.59
C LEU A 16 6.10 -3.69 -8.25
N TRP A 17 5.81 -4.73 -7.46
CA TRP A 17 5.03 -4.59 -6.23
C TRP A 17 5.91 -4.64 -4.98
N THR A 18 5.66 -3.73 -4.05
CA THR A 18 6.26 -3.73 -2.71
C THR A 18 5.15 -3.72 -1.68
N VAL A 19 5.05 -4.79 -0.91
CA VAL A 19 4.03 -4.97 0.13
C VAL A 19 4.67 -4.76 1.49
N ILE A 20 4.18 -3.76 2.22
CA ILE A 20 4.62 -3.48 3.59
C ILE A 20 3.49 -3.79 4.56
N THR A 21 3.81 -4.50 5.63
CA THR A 21 2.91 -4.77 6.75
C THR A 21 3.45 -4.09 7.99
N PHE A 22 2.64 -3.25 8.63
CA PHE A 22 3.10 -2.46 9.77
C PHE A 22 1.97 -2.10 10.75
N LYS A 23 2.35 -1.73 11.96
CA LYS A 23 1.47 -1.06 12.93
C LYS A 23 1.63 0.45 12.84
N THR A 24 0.57 1.19 13.14
CA THR A 24 0.56 2.66 13.12
C THR A 24 -0.38 3.21 14.21
N PRO A 25 -0.05 4.32 14.88
CA PRO A 25 -0.97 5.02 15.78
C PRO A 25 -1.92 5.97 15.02
N HIS A 26 -1.78 6.03 13.71
CA HIS A 26 -2.49 6.98 12.87
C HIS A 26 -3.72 6.34 12.24
N GLY A 27 -4.81 7.12 12.16
CA GLY A 27 -5.98 6.74 11.38
C GLY A 27 -5.70 6.63 9.87
N PRO A 28 -6.69 6.20 9.08
CA PRO A 28 -6.53 5.89 7.65
C PRO A 28 -5.90 7.02 6.83
N GLY A 29 -6.45 8.23 6.93
CA GLY A 29 -5.96 9.38 6.16
C GLY A 29 -4.53 9.77 6.52
N LYS A 30 -4.21 9.81 7.82
CA LYS A 30 -2.87 10.19 8.29
C LYS A 30 -1.83 9.11 8.01
N THR A 31 -2.21 7.84 8.03
CA THR A 31 -1.35 6.72 7.60
C THR A 31 -1.01 6.82 6.12
N LEU A 32 -2.00 7.10 5.25
CA LEU A 32 -1.77 7.34 3.83
C LEU A 32 -0.84 8.52 3.59
N GLU A 33 -1.09 9.65 4.24
CA GLU A 33 -0.27 10.87 4.16
C GLU A 33 1.20 10.57 4.52
N LYS A 34 1.44 9.87 5.64
CA LYS A 34 2.79 9.52 6.10
C LYS A 34 3.54 8.59 5.14
N LEU A 35 2.84 7.69 4.44
CA LEU A 35 3.43 6.85 3.41
C LEU A 35 3.78 7.64 2.16
N VAL A 36 2.89 8.54 1.73
CA VAL A 36 3.14 9.44 0.60
C VAL A 36 4.35 10.32 0.86
N GLU A 37 4.41 10.99 2.03
CA GLU A 37 5.56 11.80 2.45
C GLU A 37 6.87 11.00 2.38
N ALA A 38 6.86 9.76 2.89
CA ALA A 38 8.04 8.90 2.89
C ALA A 38 8.55 8.57 1.48
N LEU A 39 7.64 8.37 0.52
CA LEU A 39 7.97 8.08 -0.88
C LEU A 39 8.43 9.34 -1.62
N GLU A 40 7.73 10.46 -1.45
CA GLU A 40 8.05 11.75 -2.07
C GLU A 40 9.42 12.27 -1.60
N ASP A 41 9.72 12.18 -0.31
CA ASP A 41 11.04 12.51 0.24
C ASP A 41 12.18 11.67 -0.37
N ALA A 42 11.86 10.46 -0.85
CA ALA A 42 12.80 9.57 -1.52
C ALA A 42 12.88 9.81 -3.04
N GLY A 43 12.21 10.84 -3.53
CA GLY A 43 12.18 11.25 -4.93
C GLY A 43 11.18 10.49 -5.80
N TRP A 44 10.24 9.74 -5.20
CA TRP A 44 9.18 9.09 -5.96
C TRP A 44 8.02 10.07 -6.21
N ARG A 45 7.59 10.17 -7.46
CA ARG A 45 6.38 10.93 -7.85
C ARG A 45 5.16 10.04 -7.72
N ILE A 46 4.19 10.43 -6.89
CA ILE A 46 2.93 9.69 -6.75
C ILE A 46 2.02 9.97 -7.95
N THR A 47 1.55 8.90 -8.60
CA THR A 47 0.61 8.99 -9.73
C THR A 47 -0.79 8.53 -9.36
N PHE A 48 -0.92 7.65 -8.37
CA PHE A 48 -2.21 7.22 -7.84
C PHE A 48 -2.08 6.89 -6.36
N LYS A 49 -3.14 7.13 -5.59
CA LYS A 49 -3.24 6.68 -4.21
C LYS A 49 -4.68 6.39 -3.81
N ALA A 50 -4.87 5.31 -3.07
CA ALA A 50 -6.15 4.92 -2.52
C ALA A 50 -5.94 4.25 -1.15
N ASN A 51 -6.98 4.26 -0.33
CA ASN A 51 -6.94 3.62 0.98
C ASN A 51 -8.30 2.99 1.30
N TRP A 52 -8.28 1.69 1.59
CA TRP A 52 -9.43 0.91 2.04
C TRP A 52 -9.23 0.57 3.51
N TRP A 53 -10.29 0.65 4.31
CA TRP A 53 -10.22 0.34 5.73
C TRP A 53 -11.60 -0.01 6.26
N THR A 54 -11.63 -0.71 7.39
CA THR A 54 -12.87 -1.00 8.12
C THR A 54 -12.78 -0.48 9.55
N ALA A 55 -13.91 -0.02 10.09
CA ALA A 55 -14.01 0.44 11.47
C ALA A 55 -14.16 -0.73 12.46
N ASP A 56 -14.70 -1.87 12.00
CA ASP A 56 -15.01 -3.02 12.86
C ASP A 56 -13.74 -3.71 13.39
N ILE A 57 -12.70 -3.73 12.56
CA ILE A 57 -11.36 -4.19 12.92
C ILE A 57 -10.41 -3.09 12.44
N PRO A 58 -9.67 -2.41 13.33
CA PRO A 58 -8.95 -1.19 12.96
C PRO A 58 -7.67 -1.51 12.17
N TYR A 59 -7.84 -1.90 10.91
CA TYR A 59 -6.81 -2.20 9.93
C TYR A 59 -7.24 -1.72 8.55
N GLY A 60 -6.29 -1.61 7.63
CA GLY A 60 -6.57 -1.23 6.26
C GLY A 60 -5.44 -1.49 5.30
N LEU A 61 -5.68 -1.09 4.06
CA LEU A 61 -4.79 -1.23 2.92
C LEU A 61 -4.67 0.13 2.24
N VAL A 62 -3.46 0.65 2.21
CA VAL A 62 -3.05 1.74 1.32
C VAL A 62 -2.52 1.14 0.03
N ARG A 63 -2.92 1.69 -1.13
CA ARG A 63 -2.23 1.47 -2.41
C ARG A 63 -1.67 2.80 -2.88
N ILE A 64 -0.40 2.81 -3.29
CA ILE A 64 0.25 3.96 -3.89
C ILE A 64 0.98 3.50 -5.14
N ASP A 65 0.67 4.11 -6.28
CA ASP A 65 1.40 3.89 -7.52
C ASP A 65 2.34 5.08 -7.69
N ALA A 66 3.63 4.82 -7.88
CA ALA A 66 4.67 5.82 -7.86
C ALA A 66 5.69 5.61 -8.99
N LYS A 67 6.30 6.69 -9.47
CA LYS A 67 7.32 6.67 -10.52
C LYS A 67 8.58 7.42 -10.12
N LYS A 68 9.75 6.87 -10.49
CA LYS A 68 11.06 7.51 -10.28
C LYS A 68 12.04 7.03 -11.36
N ASP A 69 12.70 7.96 -12.05
CA ASP A 69 13.76 7.67 -13.04
C ASP A 69 13.37 6.59 -14.08
N GLY A 70 12.14 6.64 -14.59
CA GLY A 70 11.60 5.65 -15.54
C GLY A 70 11.15 4.33 -14.92
N LYS A 71 11.36 4.11 -13.61
CA LYS A 71 10.83 2.96 -12.86
C LYS A 71 9.44 3.26 -12.33
N GLU A 72 8.59 2.25 -12.33
CA GLU A 72 7.27 2.28 -11.71
C GLU A 72 7.21 1.28 -10.56
N LYS A 73 6.52 1.65 -9.47
CA LYS A 73 6.29 0.79 -8.32
C LYS A 73 4.86 0.93 -7.82
N ILE A 74 4.30 -0.18 -7.39
CA ILE A 74 3.03 -0.24 -6.67
C ILE A 74 3.30 -0.65 -5.23
N VAL A 75 3.04 0.27 -4.30
CA VAL A 75 3.25 0.07 -2.86
C VAL A 75 1.93 -0.27 -2.19
N LEU A 76 1.87 -1.44 -1.55
CA LEU A 76 0.74 -1.86 -0.73
C LEU A 76 1.08 -1.73 0.76
N GLY A 77 0.51 -0.72 1.40
CA GLY A 77 0.62 -0.48 2.83
C GLY A 77 -0.48 -1.18 3.62
N LYS A 78 -0.23 -2.41 4.08
CA LYS A 78 -1.09 -3.10 5.04
C LYS A 78 -0.82 -2.56 6.44
N TRP A 79 -1.77 -1.85 7.00
CA TRP A 79 -1.60 -1.21 8.30
C TRP A 79 -2.60 -1.75 9.31
N ILE A 80 -2.15 -1.84 10.55
CA ILE A 80 -2.96 -2.22 11.71
C ILE A 80 -2.83 -1.10 12.75
N LEU A 81 -3.94 -0.63 13.30
CA LEU A 81 -3.91 0.37 14.36
C LEU A 81 -3.22 -0.20 15.61
N GLY A 82 -2.31 0.58 16.20
CA GLY A 82 -1.57 0.19 17.40
C GLY A 82 -0.92 1.39 18.06
N GLY A 83 -0.21 1.18 19.17
CA GLY A 83 0.34 2.29 19.96
C GLY A 83 1.54 3.03 19.34
N LYS A 84 2.17 2.48 18.28
CA LYS A 84 3.35 3.08 17.63
C LYS A 84 3.54 2.56 16.20
N CYS A 85 4.34 3.31 15.42
CA CYS A 85 4.81 2.83 14.13
C CYS A 85 5.73 1.64 14.34
N LYS A 86 5.42 0.48 13.76
CA LYS A 86 6.30 -0.69 13.84
C LYS A 86 6.20 -1.50 12.56
N LEU A 87 7.31 -1.65 11.86
CA LEU A 87 7.39 -2.55 10.73
C LEU A 87 7.23 -4.01 11.19
N ILE A 88 6.39 -4.76 10.49
CA ILE A 88 6.22 -6.20 10.70
C ILE A 88 6.93 -6.97 9.58
N ARG A 89 6.71 -6.58 8.32
CA ARG A 89 7.24 -7.28 7.16
C ARG A 89 7.29 -6.36 5.93
N ILE A 90 8.27 -6.59 5.06
CA ILE A 90 8.32 -6.05 3.69
C ILE A 90 8.53 -7.21 2.73
N GLU A 91 7.83 -7.20 1.61
CA GLU A 91 7.91 -8.22 0.58
C GLU A 91 7.85 -7.57 -0.80
N ASN A 92 8.80 -7.91 -1.67
CA ASN A 92 8.72 -7.56 -3.09
C ASN A 92 8.09 -8.71 -3.86
N MET A 93 7.18 -8.39 -4.77
CA MET A 93 6.38 -9.39 -5.49
C MET A 93 6.32 -9.08 -6.98
N ASP A 94 6.33 -10.16 -7.77
CA ASP A 94 6.00 -10.11 -9.19
C ASP A 94 4.57 -9.61 -9.43
N LEU A 95 4.25 -9.33 -10.70
CA LEU A 95 2.96 -8.78 -11.12
C LEU A 95 1.77 -9.65 -10.65
N ILE A 96 1.86 -10.97 -10.79
CA ILE A 96 0.75 -11.88 -10.51
C ILE A 96 0.51 -11.96 -9.00
N LYS A 97 1.56 -12.21 -8.22
CA LYS A 97 1.46 -12.30 -6.76
C LYS A 97 1.02 -10.99 -6.12
N GLY A 98 1.59 -9.86 -6.57
CA GLY A 98 1.24 -8.55 -6.04
C GLY A 98 -0.23 -8.19 -6.32
N ARG A 99 -0.71 -8.49 -7.53
CA ARG A 99 -2.11 -8.31 -7.92
C ARG A 99 -3.05 -9.18 -7.07
N ASP A 100 -2.76 -10.47 -6.95
CA ASP A 100 -3.60 -11.40 -6.21
C ASP A 100 -3.66 -11.00 -4.71
N GLU A 101 -2.54 -10.55 -4.16
CA GLU A 101 -2.47 -10.04 -2.80
C GLU A 101 -3.27 -8.74 -2.60
N PHE A 102 -3.24 -7.82 -3.58
CA PHE A 102 -4.09 -6.63 -3.57
C PHE A 102 -5.58 -7.00 -3.49
N PHE A 103 -6.06 -7.84 -4.41
CA PHE A 103 -7.47 -8.23 -4.45
C PHE A 103 -7.89 -8.99 -3.18
N ARG A 104 -7.04 -9.89 -2.68
CA ARG A 104 -7.30 -10.63 -1.44
C ARG A 104 -7.48 -9.71 -0.24
N MET A 105 -6.66 -8.67 -0.13
CA MET A 105 -6.73 -7.69 0.97
C MET A 105 -7.93 -6.75 0.84
N VAL A 106 -8.26 -6.34 -0.37
CA VAL A 106 -9.44 -5.51 -0.62
C VAL A 106 -10.71 -6.29 -0.28
N ASP A 107 -10.81 -7.56 -0.70
CA ASP A 107 -11.95 -8.45 -0.36
C ASP A 107 -12.13 -8.61 1.15
N SER A 108 -11.03 -8.72 1.90
CA SER A 108 -11.12 -8.87 3.36
C SER A 108 -11.61 -7.61 4.07
N ILE A 109 -11.45 -6.44 3.46
CA ILE A 109 -11.87 -5.15 4.02
C ILE A 109 -13.29 -4.81 3.58
N THR A 110 -13.59 -5.02 2.30
CA THR A 110 -14.89 -4.70 1.72
C THR A 110 -15.62 -6.01 1.42
N SER A 111 -16.63 -6.35 2.23
CA SER A 111 -17.60 -7.44 1.95
C SER A 111 -18.45 -7.21 0.68
N THR A 112 -18.15 -6.15 -0.07
CA THR A 112 -18.83 -5.68 -1.27
C THR A 112 -17.84 -5.37 -2.42
N LEU A 113 -16.85 -6.24 -2.63
CA LEU A 113 -16.04 -6.25 -3.86
C LEU A 113 -16.89 -6.16 -5.16
N ILE A 114 -18.13 -6.65 -5.10
CA ILE A 114 -19.08 -6.70 -6.22
C ILE A 114 -19.63 -5.30 -6.60
N HIS A 115 -19.62 -4.34 -5.67
CA HIS A 115 -20.29 -3.05 -5.87
C HIS A 115 -19.36 -1.84 -5.95
N ASP A 116 -18.06 -1.97 -5.65
CA ASP A 116 -17.13 -0.85 -5.77
C ASP A 116 -16.71 -0.64 -7.24
N PRO A 117 -17.11 0.47 -7.89
CA PRO A 117 -16.83 0.72 -9.30
C PRO A 117 -15.34 0.93 -9.57
N VAL A 118 -14.55 1.43 -8.60
CA VAL A 118 -13.11 1.62 -8.76
C VAL A 118 -12.42 0.25 -8.84
N ILE A 119 -12.81 -0.68 -7.97
CA ILE A 119 -12.23 -2.02 -7.95
C ILE A 119 -12.61 -2.80 -9.21
N ARG A 120 -13.85 -2.63 -9.72
CA ARG A 120 -14.28 -3.22 -10.99
C ARG A 120 -13.44 -2.71 -12.17
N THR A 121 -13.28 -1.40 -12.29
CA THR A 121 -12.46 -0.78 -13.35
C THR A 121 -11.00 -1.22 -13.25
N MET A 122 -10.43 -1.32 -12.04
CA MET A 122 -9.06 -1.82 -11.86
C MET A 122 -8.90 -3.28 -12.27
N ARG A 123 -9.93 -4.12 -12.09
CA ARG A 123 -9.91 -5.54 -12.46
C ARG A 123 -9.95 -5.76 -13.98
N GLU A 124 -10.55 -4.84 -14.73
CA GLU A 124 -10.65 -4.88 -16.19
C GLU A 124 -9.38 -4.33 -16.90
N GLN A 125 -8.54 -3.59 -16.18
CA GLN A 125 -7.31 -2.98 -16.72
C GLN A 125 -6.09 -3.93 -16.76
N TYR A 126 -6.24 -5.17 -16.28
CA TYR A 126 -5.20 -6.21 -16.23
C TYR A 126 -5.76 -7.57 -16.64
#